data_AF-D8U028-F1
#
_entry.id   AF-D8U028-F1
#
_cell.length_a   1.000
_cell.length_b   1.000
_cell.length_c   1.000
_cell.angle_alpha   90.00
_cell.angle_beta   90.00
_cell.angle_gamma   90.00
#
_symmetry.space_group_name_H-M   'P 1'
#
loop_
_entity.id
_entity.type
_entity.pdbx_description
1 polymer ?
#
loop_
_entity_poly.entity_id
_entity_poly.type
_entity_poly.pdbx_seq_one_letter_code
_entity_poly.pdbx_strand_id
1 'polypeptide(L)'
;MNYARHGARSISSGVYNLVQGGELLAYGALADAGFSGDWSRIGVLTTDQEVLAQQAWWFILVAHSVVAAITAMYAQRQGYPPLQAGARGLLFGTLGLYDVYVRCQGKRAQQN
;
A
#
# COMPACT_ATOMS: atom_id res chain seq x y z
N MET A 1 -16.98 14.10 27.84
CA MET A 1 -16.38 13.04 27.00
C MET A 1 -15.81 13.66 25.72
N ASN A 2 -14.55 14.13 25.74
CA ASN A 2 -13.93 14.79 24.58
C ASN A 2 -12.49 14.34 24.26
N TYR A 3 -11.97 13.31 24.95
CA TYR A 3 -10.57 12.87 24.73
C TYR A 3 -10.39 11.91 23.54
N ALA A 4 -11.44 11.26 23.05
CA ALA A 4 -11.36 10.32 21.92
C ALA A 4 -11.33 11.01 20.53
N ARG A 5 -11.67 12.31 20.44
CA ARG A 5 -11.72 13.03 19.16
C ARG A 5 -10.37 13.57 18.68
N HIS A 6 -9.35 13.58 19.54
CA HIS A 6 -8.05 14.18 19.23
C HIS A 6 -6.90 13.19 19.05
N GLY A 7 -6.97 11.98 19.62
CA GLY A 7 -5.89 10.99 19.47
C GLY A 7 -5.80 10.31 18.09
N ALA A 8 -6.88 10.34 17.30
CA ALA A 8 -6.98 9.67 16.00
C ALA A 8 -6.77 10.61 14.79
N ARG A 9 -6.67 11.92 15.02
CA ARG A 9 -6.16 12.87 14.02
C ARG A 9 -4.69 13.06 14.32
N SER A 10 -3.82 12.64 13.41
CA SER A 10 -2.38 12.97 13.40
C SER A 10 -1.39 11.90 13.89
N ILE A 11 -1.38 10.73 13.23
CA ILE A 11 -0.23 10.56 12.31
C ILE A 11 -0.59 11.51 11.18
N SER A 12 0.09 12.66 11.08
CA SER A 12 -0.39 13.76 10.23
C SER A 12 -0.70 13.18 8.85
N SER A 13 -1.87 13.52 8.30
CA SER A 13 -2.25 13.04 6.96
C SER A 13 -1.11 13.26 5.95
N GLY A 14 -0.28 14.30 6.18
CA GLY A 14 1.00 14.52 5.50
C GLY A 14 2.01 13.37 5.64
N VAL A 15 2.43 12.99 6.85
CA VAL A 15 3.41 11.90 7.05
C VAL A 15 2.89 10.58 6.49
N TYR A 16 1.61 10.27 6.72
CA TYR A 16 1.02 9.05 6.19
C TYR A 16 0.99 9.03 4.65
N ASN A 17 0.64 10.15 4.02
CA ASN A 17 0.70 10.29 2.55
C ASN A 17 2.13 10.26 2.02
N LEU A 18 3.11 10.80 2.75
CA LEU A 18 4.52 10.72 2.38
C LEU A 18 5.02 9.27 2.39
N VAL A 19 4.62 8.48 3.38
CA VAL A 19 4.95 7.05 3.44
C VAL A 19 4.32 6.30 2.26
N GLN A 20 3.02 6.51 1.98
CA GLN A 20 2.36 5.92 0.80
C GLN A 20 3.02 6.33 -0.52
N GLY A 21 3.36 7.62 -0.67
CA GLY A 21 4.04 8.13 -1.86
C GLY A 21 5.44 7.53 -2.01
N GLY A 22 6.21 7.47 -0.92
CA GLY A 22 7.53 6.85 -0.90
C GLY A 22 7.50 5.36 -1.22
N GLU A 23 6.49 4.64 -0.73
CA GLU A 23 6.25 3.24 -1.07
C GLU A 23 6.03 3.06 -2.59
N LEU A 24 5.13 3.83 -3.20
CA LEU A 24 4.90 3.75 -4.65
C LEU A 24 6.14 4.13 -5.47
N LEU A 25 6.90 5.13 -5.03
CA LEU A 25 8.16 5.49 -5.68
C LEU A 25 9.20 4.37 -5.57
N ALA A 26 9.30 3.72 -4.41
CA ALA A 26 10.20 2.59 -4.22
C ALA A 26 9.81 1.41 -5.11
N TYR A 27 8.51 1.10 -5.23
CA TYR A 27 8.02 0.09 -6.16
C TYR A 27 8.28 0.48 -7.62
N GLY A 28 8.02 1.73 -8.02
CA GLY A 28 8.33 2.22 -9.36
C GLY A 28 9.82 2.08 -9.69
N ALA A 29 10.70 2.48 -8.76
CA ALA A 29 12.14 2.33 -8.92
C ALA A 29 12.59 0.87 -8.95
N LEU A 30 11.96 -0.02 -8.17
CA LEU A 30 12.26 -1.45 -8.19
C LEU A 30 11.85 -2.10 -9.52
N ALA A 31 10.67 -1.76 -10.03
CA ALA A 31 10.23 -2.21 -11.35
C ALA A 31 11.15 -1.70 -12.45
N ASP A 32 11.53 -0.43 -12.40
CA ASP A 32 12.47 0.17 -13.34
C ASP A 32 13.83 -0.53 -13.29
N ALA A 33 14.36 -0.78 -12.09
CA ALA A 33 15.60 -1.52 -11.85
C ALA A 33 15.56 -2.97 -12.37
N GLY A 34 14.40 -3.63 -12.26
CA GLY A 34 14.24 -5.03 -12.66
C GLY A 34 13.94 -5.23 -14.15
N PHE A 35 13.20 -4.33 -14.80
CA PHE A 35 12.60 -4.61 -16.12
C PHE A 35 13.04 -3.67 -17.25
N SER A 36 13.70 -2.54 -16.97
CA SER A 36 14.17 -1.64 -18.05
C SER A 36 15.38 -2.22 -18.81
N GLY A 37 16.22 -3.02 -18.15
CA GLY A 37 17.49 -3.51 -18.68
C GLY A 37 18.59 -2.43 -18.77
N ASP A 38 18.29 -1.19 -18.38
CA ASP A 38 19.23 -0.08 -18.49
C ASP A 38 20.29 -0.12 -17.38
N TRP A 39 19.89 -0.51 -16.17
CA TRP A 39 20.73 -0.47 -14.97
C TRP A 39 21.91 -1.45 -15.02
N SER A 40 21.70 -2.66 -15.55
CA SER A 40 22.79 -3.61 -15.78
C SER A 40 23.68 -3.19 -16.95
N ARG A 41 23.11 -2.60 -18.00
CA ARG A 41 23.84 -2.11 -19.17
C ARG A 41 24.78 -0.95 -18.85
N ILE A 42 24.39 -0.02 -17.97
CA ILE A 42 25.24 1.10 -17.54
C ILE A 42 26.17 0.74 -16.38
N GLY A 43 26.13 -0.51 -15.90
CA GLY A 43 27.00 -1.02 -14.85
C GLY A 43 26.67 -0.59 -13.43
N VAL A 44 25.46 -0.06 -13.19
CA VAL A 44 24.99 0.28 -11.83
C VAL A 44 24.58 -0.98 -11.07
N LEU A 45 23.97 -1.95 -11.77
CA LEU A 45 23.64 -3.27 -11.25
C LEU A 45 24.42 -4.35 -12.00
N THR A 46 24.66 -5.50 -11.36
CA THR A 46 25.00 -6.73 -12.08
C THR A 46 23.72 -7.36 -12.66
N THR A 47 23.86 -8.24 -13.65
CA THR A 47 22.72 -9.00 -14.20
C THR A 47 22.01 -9.81 -13.11
N ASP A 48 22.76 -10.40 -12.17
CA ASP A 48 22.18 -11.14 -11.05
C ASP A 48 21.34 -10.23 -10.14
N GLN A 49 21.77 -8.98 -9.91
CA GLN A 49 21.02 -8.01 -9.12
C GLN A 49 19.73 -7.56 -9.84
N GLU A 50 19.76 -7.41 -11.16
CA GLU A 50 18.55 -7.13 -11.96
C GLU A 50 17.54 -8.29 -11.84
N VAL A 51 18.01 -9.53 -11.92
CA VAL A 51 17.15 -10.72 -11.72
C VAL A 51 16.58 -10.76 -10.29
N LEU A 52 17.37 -10.44 -9.27
CA LEU A 52 16.87 -10.33 -7.90
C LEU A 52 15.81 -9.23 -7.75
N ALA A 53 15.96 -8.09 -8.42
CA ALA A 53 14.96 -7.03 -8.44
C ALA A 53 13.64 -7.50 -9.08
N GLN A 54 13.70 -8.25 -10.18
CA GLN A 54 12.52 -8.86 -10.81
C GLN A 54 11.82 -9.84 -9.85
N GLN A 55 12.57 -10.70 -9.17
CA GLN A 55 12.03 -11.67 -8.21
C GLN A 55 11.36 -10.95 -7.02
N ALA A 56 12.02 -9.93 -6.48
CA ALA A 56 11.48 -9.12 -5.39
C ALA A 56 10.17 -8.42 -5.82
N TRP A 57 10.12 -7.87 -7.03
CA TRP A 57 8.92 -7.26 -7.59
C TRP A 57 7.74 -8.24 -7.62
N TRP A 58 7.94 -9.44 -8.17
CA TRP A 58 6.89 -10.44 -8.25
C TRP A 58 6.43 -10.91 -6.87
N PHE A 59 7.36 -11.11 -5.93
CA PHE A 59 7.03 -11.46 -4.56
C PHE A 59 6.16 -10.38 -3.90
N ILE A 60 6.54 -9.11 -4.04
CA ILE A 60 5.77 -7.97 -3.52
C ILE A 60 4.38 -7.91 -4.17
N LEU A 61 4.30 -8.05 -5.49
CA LEU A 61 3.01 -8.01 -6.19
C LEU A 61 2.06 -9.12 -5.74
N VAL A 62 2.57 -10.33 -5.53
CA VAL A 62 1.77 -11.45 -5.01
C VAL A 62 1.29 -11.15 -3.59
N ALA A 63 2.17 -10.69 -2.71
CA ALA A 63 1.80 -10.30 -1.35
C ALA A 63 0.73 -9.19 -1.35
N HIS A 64 0.90 -8.17 -2.19
CA HIS A 64 -0.06 -7.07 -2.35
C HIS A 64 -1.40 -7.55 -2.91
N SER A 65 -1.41 -8.51 -3.83
CA SER A 65 -2.64 -9.12 -4.36
C SER A 65 -3.43 -9.85 -3.27
N VAL A 66 -2.74 -10.57 -2.38
CA VAL A 66 -3.37 -11.22 -1.21
C VAL A 66 -3.97 -10.16 -0.28
N VAL A 67 -3.23 -9.09 0.02
CA VAL A 67 -3.74 -8.01 0.88
C VAL A 67 -4.89 -7.26 0.22
N ALA A 68 -4.88 -7.06 -1.09
CA ALA A 68 -5.99 -6.49 -1.85
C ALA A 68 -7.29 -7.29 -1.65
N ALA A 69 -7.22 -8.61 -1.78
CA ALA A 69 -8.36 -9.50 -1.55
C ALA A 69 -8.87 -9.40 -0.10
N ILE A 70 -7.97 -9.48 0.88
CA ILE A 70 -8.31 -9.34 2.31
C ILE A 70 -8.99 -7.99 2.58
N THR A 71 -8.45 -6.91 2.01
CA THR A 71 -8.95 -5.55 2.21
C THR A 71 -10.33 -5.35 1.58
N ALA A 72 -10.56 -5.88 0.38
CA ALA A 72 -11.87 -5.86 -0.28
C ALA A 72 -12.91 -6.66 0.51
N MET A 73 -12.56 -7.87 0.97
CA MET A 73 -13.44 -8.71 1.79
C MET A 73 -13.78 -8.04 3.13
N TYR A 74 -12.79 -7.44 3.78
CA TYR A 74 -12.99 -6.67 5.00
C TYR A 74 -13.95 -5.51 4.73
N ALA A 75 -13.70 -4.69 3.72
CA ALA A 75 -14.55 -3.55 3.36
C ALA A 75 -16.00 -3.94 3.09
N GLN A 76 -16.23 -5.04 2.36
CA GLN A 76 -17.58 -5.55 2.09
C GLN A 76 -18.35 -5.85 3.39
N ARG A 77 -17.70 -6.48 4.37
CA ARG A 77 -18.30 -6.77 5.70
C ARG A 77 -18.59 -5.51 6.52
N GLN A 78 -17.94 -4.40 6.21
CA GLN A 78 -18.11 -3.11 6.89
C GLN A 78 -19.08 -2.16 6.16
N GLY A 79 -19.67 -2.57 5.03
CA GLY A 79 -20.48 -1.67 4.19
C GLY A 79 -19.66 -0.59 3.48
N TYR A 80 -18.36 -0.82 3.27
CA TYR A 80 -17.47 0.07 2.54
C TYR A 80 -17.23 -0.42 1.10
N PRO A 81 -17.08 0.46 0.09
CA PRO A 81 -16.88 0.04 -1.31
C PRO A 81 -15.68 -0.93 -1.48
N PRO A 82 -15.93 -2.20 -1.85
CA PRO A 82 -14.89 -3.24 -1.84
C PRO A 82 -13.83 -3.03 -2.93
N LEU A 83 -14.22 -2.53 -4.10
CA LEU A 83 -13.28 -2.27 -5.21
C LEU A 83 -12.24 -1.20 -4.83
N GLN A 84 -12.69 -0.08 -4.25
CA GLN A 84 -11.79 0.98 -3.81
C GLN A 84 -10.86 0.50 -2.68
N ALA A 85 -11.38 -0.32 -1.78
CA ALA A 85 -10.61 -0.90 -0.69
C ALA A 85 -9.56 -1.89 -1.20
N GLY A 86 -9.93 -2.77 -2.13
CA GLY A 86 -9.01 -3.70 -2.78
C GLY A 86 -7.89 -2.98 -3.51
N ALA A 87 -8.20 -1.92 -4.26
CA ALA A 87 -7.19 -1.10 -4.93
C ALA A 87 -6.17 -0.49 -3.94
N ARG A 88 -6.63 -0.02 -2.77
CA ARG A 88 -5.73 0.46 -1.71
C ARG A 88 -4.84 -0.65 -1.17
N GLY A 89 -5.38 -1.84 -0.92
CA GLY A 89 -4.60 -3.00 -0.48
C GLY A 89 -3.58 -3.47 -1.53
N LEU A 90 -3.90 -3.34 -2.82
CA LEU A 90 -2.97 -3.67 -3.90
C LEU A 90 -1.83 -2.65 -4.00
N LEU A 91 -2.13 -1.36 -3.88
CA LEU A 91 -1.13 -0.31 -4.05
C LEU A 91 -0.21 -0.15 -2.84
N PHE A 92 -0.77 -0.30 -1.62
CA PHE A 92 -0.09 0.06 -0.38
C PHE A 92 -0.03 -1.10 0.62
N GLY A 93 -0.28 -2.33 0.17
CA GLY A 93 -0.23 -3.53 1.01
C GLY A 93 -1.02 -3.35 2.31
N THR A 94 -0.36 -3.62 3.44
CA THR A 94 -0.96 -3.52 4.77
C THR A 94 -1.25 -2.08 5.21
N LEU A 95 -0.55 -1.07 4.66
CA LEU A 95 -0.91 0.34 4.88
C LEU A 95 -2.27 0.65 4.26
N GLY A 96 -2.57 0.10 3.08
CA GLY A 96 -3.87 0.20 2.43
C GLY A 96 -4.99 -0.43 3.26
N LEU A 97 -4.74 -1.60 3.85
CA LEU A 97 -5.66 -2.26 4.78
C LEU A 97 -5.92 -1.38 6.03
N TYR A 98 -4.86 -0.80 6.60
CA TYR A 98 -4.98 0.08 7.78
C TYR A 98 -5.81 1.33 7.48
N ASP A 99 -5.60 1.99 6.35
CA ASP A 99 -6.40 3.16 5.97
C ASP A 99 -7.88 2.80 5.77
N VAL A 100 -8.19 1.66 5.15
CA VAL A 100 -9.57 1.17 5.04
C VAL A 100 -10.16 0.88 6.41
N TYR A 101 -9.40 0.23 7.31
CA TYR A 101 -9.82 -0.02 8.69
C TYR A 101 -10.21 1.28 9.40
N VAL A 102 -9.33 2.29 9.37
CA VAL A 102 -9.59 3.59 10.01
C VAL A 102 -10.82 4.28 9.42
N ARG A 103 -11.01 4.25 8.10
CA ARG A 103 -12.19 4.83 7.43
C ARG A 103 -13.49 4.14 7.82
N CYS A 104 -13.48 2.80 7.93
CA CYS A 104 -14.64 2.04 8.36
C CYS A 104 -15.05 2.39 9.80
N GLN A 105 -14.08 2.52 10.70
CA GLN A 105 -14.36 2.91 12.09
C GLN A 105 -14.88 4.34 12.19
N GLY A 106 -14.32 5.27 11.40
CA GLY A 106 -14.81 6.65 11.34
C GLY A 106 -16.26 6.76 10.88
N LYS A 107 -16.68 5.97 9.88
CA LYS A 107 -18.08 5.93 9.42
C LYS A 107 -19.03 5.43 10.51
N ARG A 108 -18.65 4.37 11.23
CA ARG A 108 -19.46 3.82 12.34
C ARG A 108 -19.65 4.83 13.45
N ALA A 109 -18.60 5.58 13.81
CA ALA A 109 -18.68 6.61 14.85
C ALA A 109 -19.58 7.81 14.47
N GLN A 110 -19.91 8.00 13.19
CA GLN A 110 -20.83 9.03 12.71
C GLN A 110 -22.29 8.57 12.65
N GLN A 111 -22.54 7.26 12.73
CA GLN A 111 -23.87 6.65 12.65
C GLN A 111 -24.50 6.39 14.03
N ASN A 112 -23.74 6.56 15.10
CA ASN A 112 -24.17 6.44 16.51
C ASN A 112 -24.21 7.82 17.17
#